data_AF-A0AAW2A9U1-F1
#
_entry.id   AF-A0AAW2A9U1-F1
#
_cell.length_a   1.000
_cell.length_b   1.000
_cell.length_c   1.000
_cell.angle_alpha   90.00
_cell.angle_beta   90.00
_cell.angle_gamma   90.00
#
_symmetry.space_group_name_H-M   'P 1'
#
loop_
_entity.id
_entity.type
_entity.pdbx_description
1 polymer ?
#
loop_
_entity_poly.entity_id
_entity_poly.type
_entity_poly.pdbx_seq_one_letter_code
_entity_poly.pdbx_strand_id
1 'polypeptide(L)'
;MSLSVKSYWPLLHLLDQGTECTLISRRKCNDQAQKRKALEDDIEDLEKKKRILVQLSTSLQKDADQLAEEAEGKAGTLIAHLITKSNTRRKRYKEKTNELQQIETELDTKGKELRSIQ
;
A
#
# COMPACT_ATOMS: atom_id res chain seq x y z
N MET A 1 -24.70 67.70 -42.43
CA MET A 1 -25.38 66.73 -41.56
C MET A 1 -24.85 65.36 -41.94
N SER A 2 -24.24 64.50 -41.13
CA SER A 2 -24.01 64.48 -39.69
C SER A 2 -22.81 63.57 -39.44
N LEU A 3 -21.94 63.94 -38.51
CA LEU A 3 -20.90 63.09 -37.93
C LEU A 3 -21.56 62.01 -37.07
N SER A 4 -21.15 60.74 -37.18
CA SER A 4 -20.99 59.90 -35.99
C SER A 4 -20.35 58.53 -36.24
N VAL A 5 -19.14 58.43 -35.67
CA VAL A 5 -18.66 57.34 -34.82
C VAL A 5 -18.53 55.94 -35.43
N LYS A 6 -17.30 55.71 -35.88
CA LYS A 6 -16.54 54.46 -35.75
C LYS A 6 -17.01 53.65 -34.53
N SER A 7 -17.77 52.58 -34.78
CA SER A 7 -18.06 51.56 -33.77
C SER A 7 -17.31 50.30 -34.20
N TYR A 8 -16.13 50.18 -33.60
CA TYR A 8 -15.28 49.00 -33.59
C TYR A 8 -16.09 47.74 -33.34
N TRP A 9 -16.11 46.81 -34.28
CA TRP A 9 -16.40 45.40 -33.99
C TRP A 9 -15.45 44.50 -34.79
N PRO A 10 -14.22 44.28 -34.31
CA PRO A 10 -13.45 43.10 -34.63
C PRO A 10 -13.42 42.21 -33.38
N LEU A 11 -14.56 41.60 -33.04
CA LEU A 11 -14.66 40.59 -31.98
C LEU A 11 -15.24 39.29 -32.51
N LEU A 12 -14.95 38.97 -33.78
CA LEU A 12 -15.19 37.64 -34.34
C LEU A 12 -13.90 37.00 -34.88
N HIS A 13 -12.77 37.31 -34.24
CA HIS A 13 -11.48 36.71 -34.60
C HIS A 13 -10.68 36.28 -33.36
N LEU A 14 -11.37 35.87 -32.29
CA LEU A 14 -10.73 35.44 -31.05
C LEU A 14 -11.48 34.31 -30.33
N LEU A 15 -12.02 33.35 -31.08
CA LEU A 15 -12.68 32.18 -30.49
C LEU A 15 -12.33 30.84 -31.17
N ASP A 16 -11.26 30.80 -31.97
CA ASP A 16 -10.85 29.55 -32.64
C ASP A 16 -9.35 29.24 -32.51
N GLN A 17 -8.75 29.61 -31.38
CA GLN A 17 -7.38 29.18 -31.01
C GLN A 17 -7.31 28.75 -29.54
N GLY A 18 -8.37 28.14 -29.00
CA GLY A 18 -8.45 27.76 -27.58
C GLY A 18 -8.86 26.31 -27.29
N THR A 19 -9.24 25.51 -28.28
CA THR A 19 -9.83 24.19 -28.03
C THR A 19 -8.94 23.00 -28.40
N GLU A 20 -7.85 23.20 -29.14
CA GLU A 20 -6.88 22.14 -29.47
C GLU A 20 -5.86 21.85 -28.36
N CYS A 21 -6.12 22.29 -27.12
CA CYS A 21 -5.31 21.92 -25.96
C CYS A 21 -6.15 21.21 -24.88
N THR A 22 -6.87 20.11 -25.20
CA THR A 22 -7.83 19.57 -24.19
C THR A 22 -7.99 18.05 -24.08
N LEU A 23 -7.56 17.21 -25.02
CA LEU A 23 -7.75 15.76 -24.90
C LEU A 23 -6.50 14.98 -24.45
N ILE A 24 -5.33 15.28 -25.02
CA ILE A 24 -4.09 14.56 -24.70
C ILE A 24 -3.64 14.87 -23.26
N SER A 25 -3.65 16.15 -22.86
CA SER A 25 -3.30 16.56 -21.48
C SER A 25 -4.30 16.02 -20.45
N ARG A 26 -5.58 15.93 -20.80
CA ARG A 26 -6.62 15.35 -19.94
C ARG A 26 -6.46 13.84 -19.78
N ARG A 27 -6.13 13.12 -20.85
CA ARG A 27 -5.81 11.68 -20.81
C ARG A 27 -4.58 11.41 -19.95
N LYS A 28 -3.47 12.13 -20.17
CA LYS A 28 -2.25 12.00 -19.36
C LYS A 28 -2.48 12.25 -17.87
N CYS A 29 -3.26 13.29 -17.54
CA CYS A 29 -3.65 13.59 -16.16
C CYS A 29 -4.52 12.47 -15.55
N ASN A 30 -5.48 11.95 -16.32
CA ASN A 30 -6.34 10.85 -15.88
C ASN A 30 -5.54 9.55 -15.68
N ASP A 31 -4.64 9.22 -16.60
CA ASP A 31 -3.79 8.03 -16.52
C ASP A 31 -2.86 8.11 -15.29
N GLN A 32 -2.32 9.29 -14.99
CA GLN A 32 -1.50 9.52 -13.80
C GLN A 32 -2.31 9.42 -12.52
N ALA A 33 -3.52 9.99 -12.49
CA ALA A 33 -4.43 9.88 -11.34
C ALA A 33 -4.86 8.42 -11.10
N GLN A 34 -5.13 7.66 -12.15
CA GLN A 34 -5.45 6.23 -12.06
C GLN A 34 -4.27 5.41 -11.53
N LYS A 35 -3.05 5.65 -12.03
CA LYS A 35 -1.83 5.01 -11.51
C LYS A 35 -1.59 5.32 -10.04
N ARG A 36 -1.78 6.58 -9.65
CA ARG A 36 -1.64 7.00 -8.25
C ARG A 36 -2.65 6.28 -7.37
N LYS A 37 -3.92 6.27 -7.77
CA LYS A 37 -4.99 5.60 -7.03
C LYS A 37 -4.72 4.10 -6.88
N ALA A 38 -4.32 3.42 -7.97
CA ALA A 38 -3.99 1.99 -7.90
C ALA A 38 -2.84 1.69 -6.93
N LEU A 39 -1.82 2.56 -6.87
CA LEU A 39 -0.74 2.42 -5.90
C LEU A 39 -1.18 2.71 -4.46
N GLU A 40 -2.05 3.70 -4.26
CA GLU A 40 -2.65 4.00 -2.96
C GLU A 40 -3.47 2.80 -2.45
N ASP A 41 -4.31 2.20 -3.31
CA ASP A 41 -5.10 1.02 -3.01
C ASP A 41 -4.19 -0.19 -2.66
N ASP A 42 -3.14 -0.43 -3.45
CA ASP A 42 -2.15 -1.49 -3.20
C ASP A 42 -1.43 -1.30 -1.85
N ILE A 43 -1.03 -0.07 -1.52
CA ILE A 43 -0.39 0.26 -0.23
C ILE A 43 -1.36 -0.03 0.92
N GLU A 44 -2.63 0.38 0.79
CA GLU A 44 -3.63 0.13 1.82
C GLU A 44 -3.81 -1.39 2.08
N ASP A 45 -3.84 -2.20 1.04
CA ASP A 45 -3.96 -3.65 1.14
C ASP A 45 -2.71 -4.30 1.75
N LEU A 46 -1.52 -3.82 1.40
CA LEU A 46 -0.27 -4.26 2.04
C LEU A 46 -0.23 -3.89 3.52
N GLU A 47 -0.70 -2.71 3.91
CA GLU A 47 -0.81 -2.32 5.32
C GLU A 47 -1.81 -3.21 6.09
N LYS A 48 -2.94 -3.57 5.48
CA LYS A 48 -3.89 -4.54 6.08
C LYS A 48 -3.21 -5.89 6.30
N LYS A 49 -2.50 -6.41 5.29
CA LYS A 49 -1.74 -7.67 5.40
C LYS A 49 -0.66 -7.58 6.48
N LYS A 50 0.08 -6.46 6.53
CA LYS A 50 1.08 -6.19 7.58
C LYS A 50 0.48 -6.31 8.97
N ARG A 51 -0.65 -5.62 9.23
CA ARG A 51 -1.35 -5.67 10.52
C ARG A 51 -1.73 -7.11 10.92
N ILE A 52 -2.26 -7.88 9.99
CA ILE A 52 -2.62 -9.28 10.22
C ILE A 52 -1.38 -10.13 10.55
N LEU A 53 -0.29 -10.00 9.79
CA LEU A 53 0.95 -10.76 10.05
C LEU A 53 1.58 -10.41 11.39
N VAL A 54 1.55 -9.14 11.81
CA VAL A 54 2.00 -8.73 13.15
C VAL A 54 1.18 -9.41 14.25
N GLN A 55 -0.15 -9.44 14.10
CA GLN A 55 -1.02 -10.13 15.07
C GLN A 55 -0.74 -11.65 15.11
N LEU A 56 -0.62 -12.29 13.94
CA LEU A 56 -0.36 -13.72 13.84
C LEU A 56 1.02 -14.11 14.39
N SER A 57 2.06 -13.36 14.07
CA SER A 57 3.41 -13.61 14.60
C SER A 57 3.45 -13.43 16.11
N THR A 58 2.84 -12.36 16.64
CA THR A 58 2.74 -12.14 18.10
C THR A 58 2.02 -13.30 18.78
N SER A 59 0.91 -13.78 18.21
CA SER A 59 0.16 -14.92 18.74
C SER A 59 1.00 -16.21 18.73
N LEU A 60 1.65 -16.54 17.61
CA LEU A 60 2.50 -17.72 17.47
C LEU A 60 3.67 -17.72 18.47
N GLN A 61 4.27 -16.54 18.71
CA GLN A 61 5.33 -16.38 19.69
C GLN A 61 4.82 -16.63 21.11
N LYS A 62 3.73 -15.96 21.51
CA LYS A 62 3.11 -16.14 22.83
C LYS A 62 2.75 -17.59 23.09
N ASP A 63 2.12 -18.24 22.12
CA ASP A 63 1.74 -19.65 22.26
C ASP A 63 2.96 -20.58 22.34
N ALA A 64 4.05 -20.26 21.64
CA ALA A 64 5.28 -21.03 21.72
C ALA A 64 5.94 -20.90 23.09
N ASP A 65 5.92 -19.69 23.66
CA ASP A 65 6.50 -19.40 24.96
C ASP A 65 5.67 -20.01 26.09
N GLN A 66 4.33 -19.93 26.01
CA GLN A 66 3.44 -20.63 26.93
C GLN A 66 3.67 -22.15 26.90
N LEU A 67 3.80 -22.75 25.72
CA LEU A 67 4.10 -24.19 25.61
C LEU A 67 5.47 -24.55 26.19
N ALA A 68 6.44 -23.64 26.15
CA ALA A 68 7.75 -23.85 26.73
C ALA A 68 7.70 -23.78 28.26
N GLU A 69 7.01 -22.77 28.81
CA GLU A 69 6.78 -22.63 30.26
C GLU A 69 5.99 -23.82 30.83
N GLU A 70 4.92 -24.25 30.14
CA GLU A 70 4.17 -25.45 30.52
C GLU A 70 5.05 -26.70 30.54
N ALA A 71 6.06 -26.79 29.67
CA ALA A 71 6.95 -27.94 29.57
C ALA A 71 7.89 -28.06 30.78
N GLU A 72 8.29 -26.94 31.40
CA GLU A 72 9.19 -26.91 32.56
C GLU A 72 8.59 -27.64 33.78
N GLY A 73 7.27 -27.65 33.90
CA GLY A 73 6.55 -28.36 34.97
C GLY A 73 6.19 -29.82 34.65
N LYS A 74 6.60 -30.37 33.51
CA LYS A 74 6.25 -31.74 33.08
C LYS A 74 7.49 -32.64 32.98
N ALA A 75 7.26 -33.95 32.98
CA ALA A 75 8.31 -34.96 32.87
C ALA A 75 7.98 -36.02 31.81
N GLY A 76 8.99 -36.78 31.40
CA GLY A 76 8.86 -37.92 30.50
C GLY A 76 8.41 -37.57 29.08
N THR A 77 7.40 -38.26 28.56
CA THR A 77 6.91 -38.05 27.19
C THR A 77 6.14 -36.74 27.03
N LEU A 78 5.54 -36.22 28.10
CA LEU A 78 4.73 -35.01 28.06
C LEU A 78 5.58 -33.75 27.83
N ILE A 79 6.75 -33.64 28.46
CA ILE A 79 7.70 -32.54 28.22
C ILE A 79 8.19 -32.56 26.77
N ALA A 80 8.54 -33.73 26.24
CA ALA A 80 9.00 -33.87 24.85
C ALA A 80 7.92 -33.44 23.84
N HIS A 81 6.65 -33.78 24.11
CA HIS A 81 5.52 -33.36 23.28
C HIS A 81 5.32 -31.84 23.27
N LEU A 82 5.36 -31.21 24.44
CA LEU A 82 5.21 -29.75 24.59
C LEU A 82 6.36 -29.00 23.91
N ILE A 83 7.61 -29.45 24.10
CA ILE A 83 8.78 -28.88 23.42
C ILE A 83 8.63 -28.99 21.89
N THR A 84 8.19 -30.15 21.39
CA THR A 84 8.00 -30.36 19.94
C THR A 84 6.94 -29.40 19.37
N LYS A 85 5.82 -29.22 20.08
CA LYS A 85 4.78 -28.25 19.69
C LYS A 85 5.30 -26.81 19.73
N SER A 86 6.00 -26.43 20.79
CA SER A 86 6.62 -25.11 20.95
C SER A 86 7.57 -24.81 19.78
N ASN A 87 8.46 -25.73 19.44
CA ASN A 87 9.40 -25.60 18.33
C ASN A 87 8.69 -25.47 16.97
N THR A 88 7.59 -26.21 16.77
CA THR A 88 6.78 -26.09 15.55
C THR A 88 6.19 -24.67 15.41
N ARG A 89 5.68 -24.10 16.51
CA ARG A 89 5.17 -22.72 16.51
C ARG A 89 6.30 -21.70 16.27
N ARG A 90 7.48 -21.88 16.86
CA ARG A 90 8.65 -21.02 16.60
C ARG A 90 9.09 -21.04 15.14
N LYS A 91 9.05 -22.20 14.49
CA LYS A 91 9.33 -22.30 13.05
C LYS A 91 8.33 -21.47 12.23
N ARG A 92 7.04 -21.64 12.49
CA ARG A 92 5.98 -20.86 11.82
C ARG A 92 6.07 -19.36 12.11
N TYR A 93 6.41 -18.99 13.34
CA TYR A 93 6.67 -17.60 13.71
C TYR A 93 7.74 -17.00 12.81
N LYS A 94 8.90 -17.67 12.70
CA LYS A 94 10.00 -17.23 11.83
C LYS A 94 9.58 -17.07 10.37
N GLU A 95 8.79 -18.01 9.84
CA GLU A 95 8.23 -17.92 8.49
C GLU A 95 7.35 -16.66 8.32
N LYS A 96 6.48 -16.38 9.30
CA LYS A 96 5.60 -15.20 9.27
C LYS A 96 6.36 -13.88 9.44
N THR A 97 7.42 -13.86 10.25
CA THR A 97 8.27 -12.67 10.41
C THR A 97 9.06 -12.39 9.12
N ASN A 98 9.50 -13.42 8.40
CA ASN A 98 10.14 -13.24 7.09
C ASN A 98 9.15 -12.68 6.06
N GLU A 99 7.92 -13.20 6.02
CA GLU A 99 6.85 -12.68 5.16
C GLU A 99 6.54 -11.22 5.49
N LEU A 100 6.48 -10.87 6.77
CA LEU A 100 6.30 -9.49 7.24
C LEU A 100 7.41 -8.57 6.71
N GLN A 101 8.67 -9.00 6.79
CA GLN A 101 9.81 -8.22 6.29
C GLN A 101 9.74 -7.99 4.77
N GLN A 102 9.25 -8.98 4.01
CA GLN A 102 9.01 -8.82 2.57
C GLN A 102 7.94 -7.76 2.30
N ILE A 103 6.82 -7.79 3.03
CA ILE A 103 5.76 -6.78 2.92
C ILE A 103 6.28 -5.39 3.27
N GLU A 104 7.12 -5.26 4.30
CA GLU A 104 7.72 -3.97 4.66
C GLU A 104 8.64 -3.42 3.57
N THR A 105 9.40 -4.29 2.90
CA THR A 105 10.23 -3.91 1.76
C THR A 105 9.39 -3.49 0.56
N GLU A 106 8.28 -4.20 0.30
CA GLU A 106 7.34 -3.87 -0.76
C GLU A 106 6.63 -2.52 -0.50
N LEU A 107 6.20 -2.28 0.74
CA LEU A 107 5.62 -1.00 1.17
C LEU A 107 6.59 0.17 0.98
N ASP A 108 7.87 0.00 1.33
CA ASP A 108 8.88 1.04 1.10
C ASP A 108 9.08 1.30 -0.41
N THR A 109 9.09 0.25 -1.22
CA THR A 109 9.23 0.35 -2.67
C THR A 109 8.04 1.06 -3.30
N LYS A 110 6.81 0.60 -3.05
CA LYS A 110 5.58 1.25 -3.55
C LYS A 110 5.42 2.67 -3.00
N GLY A 111 5.85 2.92 -1.76
CA GLY A 111 5.88 4.27 -1.18
C GLY A 111 6.84 5.21 -1.91
N LYS A 112 8.00 4.72 -2.35
CA LYS A 112 8.93 5.47 -3.22
C LYS A 112 8.33 5.72 -4.60
N GLU A 113 7.70 4.72 -5.20
CA GLU A 113 7.01 4.85 -6.48
C GLU A 113 5.90 5.90 -6.41
N LEU A 114 5.08 5.89 -5.36
CA LEU A 114 4.03 6.87 -5.16
C LEU A 114 4.58 8.30 -5.08
N ARG A 115 5.69 8.51 -4.36
CA ARG A 115 6.38 9.81 -4.29
C ARG A 115 6.97 10.25 -5.63
N SER A 116 7.33 9.30 -6.50
CA SER A 116 7.83 9.62 -7.85
C SER A 116 6.74 10.02 -8.85
N ILE A 117 5.48 9.77 -8.51
CA ILE A 117 4.30 10.09 -9.33
C ILE A 117 3.68 11.45 -8.94
N GLN A 118 4.08 12.03 -7.79
CA GLN A 118 3.75 13.40 -7.37
C GLN A 118 4.42 14.43 -8.26
#